data_AF-A0A7X6VV59-F1
#
_entry.id   AF-A0A7X6VV59-F1
#
_cell.length_a   1.000
_cell.length_b   1.000
_cell.length_c   1.000
_cell.angle_alpha   90.00
_cell.angle_beta   90.00
_cell.angle_gamma   90.00
#
_symmetry.space_group_name_H-M   'P 1'
#
loop_
_entity.id
_entity.type
_entity.pdbx_description
1 polymer ?
#
loop_
_entity_poly.entity_id
_entity_poly.type
_entity_poly.pdbx_seq_one_letter_code
_entity_poly.pdbx_strand_id
1 'polypeptide(L)' 'SKVRFKKLRTEEIQFYIKTYKPFDKAGAYGIQEWIGLVGITRIEGSYTNIMGLPVQELYEAIIRF' A
#
# COMPACT_ATOMS: atom_id res chain seq x y z
N SER A 1 0.41 10.58 0.67
CA SER A 1 0.27 9.79 1.92
C SER A 1 1.62 9.21 2.34
N LYS A 2 1.81 8.87 3.61
CA LYS A 2 3.02 8.20 4.14
C LYS A 2 2.64 6.87 4.78
N VAL A 3 3.46 5.84 4.56
CA VAL A 3 3.27 4.49 5.11
C VAL A 3 4.52 4.07 5.86
N ARG A 4 4.35 3.55 7.08
CA ARG A 4 5.45 3.08 7.91
C ARG A 4 5.37 1.57 8.11
N PHE A 5 6.40 0.88 7.66
CA PHE A 5 6.56 -0.55 7.91
C PHE A 5 7.26 -0.81 9.25
N LYS A 6 6.96 -1.96 9.85
CA LYS A 6 7.84 -2.55 10.85
C LYS A 6 9.15 -2.98 10.17
N LYS A 7 10.18 -3.28 10.97
CA LYS A 7 11.35 -3.97 10.44
C LYS A 7 10.92 -5.37 10.00
N LEU A 8 11.01 -5.65 8.70
CA LEU A 8 10.72 -6.96 8.14
C LEU A 8 11.97 -7.84 8.26
N ARG A 9 11.74 -9.13 8.56
CA ARG A 9 12.78 -10.14 8.50
C ARG A 9 13.01 -10.57 7.06
N THR A 10 14.21 -11.07 6.75
CA THR A 10 14.54 -11.54 5.40
C THR A 10 13.57 -12.62 4.92
N GLU A 11 13.13 -13.51 5.80
CA GLU A 11 12.19 -14.58 5.46
C GLU A 11 10.81 -14.02 5.07
N GLU A 12 10.35 -12.96 5.72
CA GLU A 12 9.08 -12.28 5.37
C GLU A 12 9.17 -11.64 3.99
N ILE A 13 10.31 -11.02 3.67
CA ILE A 13 10.58 -10.41 2.36
C ILE A 13 10.62 -11.49 1.28
N GLN A 14 11.37 -12.58 1.48
CA GLN A 14 11.49 -13.66 0.51
C GLN A 14 10.15 -14.38 0.26
N PHE A 15 9.41 -14.64 1.34
CA PHE A 15 8.05 -15.20 1.25
C PHE A 15 7.14 -14.32 0.39
N TYR A 16 7.17 -13.01 0.64
CA TYR A 16 6.33 -12.06 -0.08
C TYR A 16 6.69 -11.98 -1.56
N ILE A 17 7.98 -11.87 -1.91
CA ILE A 17 8.45 -11.84 -3.30
C ILE A 17 8.03 -13.11 -4.04
N LYS A 18 8.25 -14.30 -3.43
CA LYS A 18 7.94 -15.59 -4.07
C LYS A 18 6.44 -15.79 -4.29
N THR A 19 5.62 -15.37 -3.32
CA THR A 19 4.18 -15.68 -3.30
C THR A 19 3.36 -14.63 -4.05
N TYR A 20 3.65 -13.34 -3.85
CA TYR A 20 2.83 -12.22 -4.35
C TYR A 20 3.43 -11.54 -5.58
N LYS A 21 4.72 -11.77 -5.88
CA LYS A 21 5.40 -11.28 -7.08
C LYS A 21 5.15 -9.78 -7.34
N PRO A 22 5.51 -8.88 -6.40
CA PRO A 22 5.11 -7.47 -6.41
C PRO A 22 5.90 -6.60 -7.42
N PHE A 23 6.39 -7.21 -8.50
CA PHE A 23 7.34 -6.60 -9.43
C PHE A 23 6.77 -5.43 -10.22
N ASP A 24 5.44 -5.35 -10.31
CA ASP A 24 4.68 -4.31 -11.00
C ASP A 24 4.21 -3.18 -10.06
N LYS A 25 4.51 -3.27 -8.76
CA LYS A 25 3.99 -2.34 -7.75
C LYS A 25 5.02 -1.28 -7.42
N ALA A 26 4.59 -0.03 -7.41
CA ALA A 26 5.42 1.07 -6.92
C ALA A 26 5.85 0.79 -5.46
N GLY A 27 7.15 0.83 -5.20
CA GLY A 27 7.71 0.48 -3.89
C GLY A 27 7.74 -1.02 -3.58
N ALA A 28 7.47 -1.89 -4.56
CA ALA A 28 7.49 -3.34 -4.46
C ALA A 28 6.60 -3.91 -3.34
N TYR A 29 5.45 -3.27 -3.06
CA TYR A 29 4.44 -3.80 -2.15
C TYR A 29 3.02 -3.42 -2.56
N GLY A 30 2.04 -4.27 -2.21
CA GLY A 30 0.62 -3.99 -2.31
C GLY A 30 0.01 -3.86 -0.92
N ILE A 31 -0.67 -2.73 -0.64
CA ILE A 31 -1.29 -2.48 0.66
C ILE A 31 -2.45 -3.44 0.98
N GLN A 32 -3.11 -3.99 -0.05
CA GLN A 32 -4.19 -4.96 0.08
C GLN A 32 -3.69 -6.41 0.21
N GLU A 33 -2.38 -6.63 0.05
CA GLU A 33 -1.78 -7.96 0.11
C GLU A 33 -1.30 -8.27 1.53
N TRP A 34 -0.83 -9.50 1.76
CA TRP A 34 -0.39 -9.97 3.07
C TRP A 34 0.60 -9.01 3.75
N ILE A 35 1.56 -8.48 3.00
CA ILE A 35 2.57 -7.57 3.55
C ILE A 35 1.96 -6.26 4.07
N GLY A 36 0.84 -5.81 3.48
CA GLY A 36 0.11 -4.64 3.94
C GLY A 36 -0.57 -4.90 5.29
N LEU A 37 -1.09 -6.10 5.50
CA LEU A 37 -1.76 -6.51 6.74
C LEU A 37 -0.80 -6.75 7.90
N VAL A 38 0.38 -7.33 7.64
CA VAL A 38 1.32 -7.75 8.70
C VAL A 38 2.52 -6.83 8.86
N GLY A 39 2.83 -6.04 7.82
CA GLY A 39 4.03 -5.23 7.73
C GLY A 39 3.81 -3.76 8.05
N ILE A 40 2.62 -3.22 7.80
CA ILE A 40 2.33 -1.80 8.01
C ILE A 40 1.95 -1.55 9.47
N THR A 41 2.66 -0.59 10.09
CA THR A 41 2.44 -0.19 11.49
C THR A 41 1.70 1.14 11.61
N ARG A 42 1.73 1.98 10.56
CA ARG A 42 1.10 3.29 10.56
C ARG A 42 0.89 3.80 9.14
N ILE A 43 -0.24 4.46 8.93
CA ILE A 43 -0.58 5.17 7.70
C ILE A 43 -0.91 6.61 8.08
N GLU A 44 -0.37 7.56 7.33
CA GLU A 44 -0.70 8.99 7.44
C GLU A 44 -1.19 9.50 6.08
N GLY A 45 -2.42 10.01 6.05
CA GLY A 45 -3.10 10.45 4.83
C GLY A 45 -4.09 9.43 4.29
N SER A 46 -4.47 9.59 3.01
CA SER A 46 -5.51 8.79 2.37
C SER A 46 -5.05 7.37 2.04
N TYR A 47 -5.82 6.38 2.50
CA TYR A 47 -5.64 4.96 2.17
C TYR A 47 -5.92 4.67 0.69
N THR A 48 -6.96 5.28 0.13
CA THR A 48 -7.33 5.11 -1.28
C THR A 48 -6.26 5.66 -2.20
N ASN A 49 -5.63 6.78 -1.82
CA ASN A 49 -4.44 7.29 -2.50
C ASN A 49 -3.28 6.28 -2.50
N ILE A 50 -3.07 5.54 -1.40
CA ILE A 50 -2.06 4.47 -1.35
C ILE A 50 -2.46 3.27 -2.21
N MET A 51 -3.76 2.96 -2.32
CA MET A 51 -4.25 1.94 -3.25
C MET A 51 -4.06 2.33 -4.73
N GLY A 52 -3.84 3.62 -5.03
CA GLY A 52 -3.54 4.12 -6.37
C GLY A 52 -4.58 5.07 -6.96
N LEU A 53 -5.70 5.33 -6.26
CA LEU A 53 -6.69 6.33 -6.68
C LEU A 53 -7.20 7.11 -5.47
N PRO A 54 -6.99 8.44 -5.39
CA PRO A 54 -7.53 9.27 -4.32
C PRO A 54 -9.05 9.46 -4.49
N VAL A 55 -9.83 8.44 -4.11
CA VAL A 55 -11.28 8.36 -4.37
C VAL A 55 -12.06 9.52 -3.75
N GLN A 56 -11.70 9.96 -2.54
CA GLN A 56 -12.40 11.05 -1.87
C GLN A 56 -12.18 12.36 -2.64
N GLU A 57 -10.93 12.65 -2.99
CA GLU A 57 -10.55 13.84 -3.73
C GLU A 57 -11.16 13.84 -5.14
N LEU A 58 -11.19 12.67 -5.79
CA LEU A 58 -11.87 12.50 -7.08
C LEU A 58 -13.38 12.73 -6.97
N TYR A 59 -14.02 12.20 -5.93
CA TYR A 59 -15.45 12.39 -5.69
C TYR A 59 -15.78 13.86 -5.46
N GLU A 60 -14.99 14.55 -4.64
CA GLU A 60 -15.13 16.00 -4.42
C GLU A 60 -14.93 16.80 -5.71
N ALA A 61 -13.98 16.40 -6.56
CA ALA A 61 -13.76 17.03 -7.86
C ALA A 61 -14.98 16.85 -8.77
N ILE A 62 -15.53 15.64 -8.86
CA ILE A 62 -16.69 15.33 -9.70
C ILE A 62 -17.93 16.13 -9.27
N ILE A 63 -18.18 16.29 -7.97
CA ILE A 63 -19.34 17.07 -7.47
C ILE A 63 -19.20 18.57 -7.73
N ARG A 64 -17.98 19.08 -7.83
CA ARG A 64 -17.70 20.50 -8.09
C ARG A 64 -17.79 20.87 -9.58
N PHE A 65 -17.82 19.88 -10.47
CA PHE A 65 -18.09 20.06 -11.90
C PHE A 65 -19.59 20.21 -12.16
#